data_AF-A0A1C0TS64-F1
#
_entry.id   AF-A0A1C0TS64-F1
#
_cell.length_a   1.000
_cell.length_b   1.000
_cell.length_c   1.000
_cell.angle_alpha   90.00
_cell.angle_beta   90.00
_cell.angle_gamma   90.00
#
_symmetry.space_group_name_H-M   'P 1'
#
loop_
_entity.id
_entity.type
_entity.pdbx_description
1 polymer ?
#
loop_
_entity_poly.entity_id
_entity_poly.type
_entity_poly.pdbx_seq_one_letter_code
_entity_poly.pdbx_strand_id
1 'polypeptide(L)'
;MRKYLIVFIALLTLSGCLYETMYKNADLIALNRLEDIVELTDEQEQYFLMSFNAFQLTHQKEYMPEYLKWLAVLKSKWQVLNESQLTKLSDEIQSHWSEITQRIHEPTMEVLLALDVQQKQQLINTLKERAESRAKNSDRRERAIERFEDTLGHLSSKQRGIIAEYFDDTEYNREVWSLHTQSRLKRLESLLNLNTPLTPAERQSLARIVFNSMDDAPIHLQRIRSQWVQKQIKLLINLRETLSPAQKRKVDSLIHKWIDIVDELIKAKL
;
A
#
# COMPACT_ATOMS: atom_id res chain seq x y z
N MET A 1 32.60 28.43 -9.64
CA MET A 1 32.47 27.54 -8.46
C MET A 1 31.27 27.90 -7.56
N ARG A 2 31.10 29.15 -7.11
CA ARG A 2 29.99 29.57 -6.21
C ARG A 2 28.56 29.41 -6.80
N LYS A 3 28.39 29.53 -8.13
CA LYS A 3 27.09 29.34 -8.82
C LYS A 3 26.63 27.88 -8.88
N TYR A 4 27.56 26.93 -9.02
CA TYR A 4 27.26 25.50 -9.02
C TYR A 4 26.98 24.96 -7.61
N LEU A 5 27.60 25.55 -6.59
CA LEU A 5 27.33 25.23 -5.19
C LEU A 5 25.88 25.59 -4.78
N ILE A 6 25.35 26.71 -5.27
CA ILE A 6 23.96 27.14 -5.00
C ILE A 6 22.94 26.21 -5.68
N VAL A 7 23.21 25.77 -6.92
CA VAL A 7 22.37 24.79 -7.62
C VAL A 7 22.40 23.43 -6.93
N PHE A 8 23.57 23.00 -6.45
CA PHE A 8 23.71 21.74 -5.72
C PHE A 8 23.01 21.77 -4.36
N ILE A 9 23.10 22.89 -3.62
CA ILE A 9 22.37 23.10 -2.37
C ILE A 9 20.86 23.19 -2.62
N ALA A 10 20.42 23.84 -3.70
CA ALA A 10 19.00 23.91 -4.08
C ALA A 10 18.42 22.53 -4.46
N LEU A 11 19.18 21.69 -5.18
CA LEU A 11 18.81 20.31 -5.49
C LEU A 11 18.73 19.42 -4.25
N LEU A 12 19.57 19.67 -3.24
CA LEU A 12 19.52 18.96 -1.95
C LEU A 12 18.35 19.40 -1.06
N THR A 13 17.88 20.64 -1.17
CA THR A 13 16.68 21.12 -0.45
C THR A 13 15.36 20.70 -1.09
N LEU A 14 15.36 20.31 -2.37
CA LEU A 14 14.15 19.96 -3.11
C LEU A 14 13.56 18.59 -2.73
N SER A 15 14.31 17.70 -2.07
CA SER A 15 13.76 16.37 -1.74
C SER A 15 12.69 16.42 -0.65
N GLY A 16 12.81 17.29 0.36
CA GLY A 16 11.77 17.49 1.38
C GLY A 16 10.54 18.20 0.79
N CYS A 17 10.78 19.30 0.08
CA CYS A 17 9.75 20.05 -0.63
C CYS A 17 8.98 19.21 -1.65
N LEU A 18 9.62 18.21 -2.27
CA LEU A 18 8.94 17.31 -3.21
C LEU A 18 7.87 16.47 -2.52
N TYR A 19 8.17 15.87 -1.36
CA TYR A 19 7.18 15.06 -0.63
C TYR A 19 6.05 15.92 -0.08
N GLU A 20 6.35 17.10 0.47
CA GLU A 20 5.31 18.04 0.91
C GLU A 20 4.42 18.47 -0.27
N THR A 21 5.02 18.80 -1.42
CA THR A 21 4.28 19.20 -2.63
C THR A 21 3.42 18.06 -3.17
N MET A 22 3.98 16.84 -3.26
CA MET A 22 3.23 15.66 -3.67
C MET A 22 2.09 15.35 -2.71
N TYR A 23 2.32 15.52 -1.40
CA TYR A 23 1.28 15.33 -0.41
C TYR A 23 0.18 16.38 -0.55
N LYS A 24 0.52 17.68 -0.65
CA LYS A 24 -0.46 18.75 -0.88
C LYS A 24 -1.33 18.58 -2.12
N ASN A 25 -0.85 17.86 -3.13
CA ASN A 25 -1.57 17.57 -4.37
C ASN A 25 -1.95 16.08 -4.48
N ALA A 26 -2.02 15.38 -3.33
CA ALA A 26 -2.29 13.95 -3.31
C ALA A 26 -3.69 13.62 -3.84
N ASP A 27 -4.64 14.54 -3.71
CA ASP A 27 -5.99 14.46 -4.27
C ASP A 27 -5.96 14.39 -5.80
N LEU A 28 -5.24 15.30 -6.47
CA LEU A 28 -5.08 15.29 -7.92
C LEU A 28 -4.31 14.07 -8.41
N ILE A 29 -3.26 13.66 -7.69
CA ILE A 29 -2.50 12.44 -8.02
C ILE A 29 -3.41 11.21 -7.91
N ALA A 30 -4.25 11.14 -6.87
CA ALA A 30 -5.18 10.05 -6.67
C ALA A 30 -6.31 10.05 -7.71
N LEU A 31 -6.80 11.24 -8.10
CA LEU A 31 -7.81 11.40 -9.14
C LEU A 31 -7.30 10.89 -10.48
N ASN A 32 -6.13 11.37 -10.94
CA ASN A 32 -5.48 10.89 -12.17
C ASN A 32 -5.33 9.36 -12.16
N ARG A 33 -5.03 8.77 -10.99
CA ARG A 33 -4.88 7.33 -10.85
C ARG A 33 -6.21 6.57 -10.91
N LEU A 34 -7.29 7.19 -10.48
CA LEU A 34 -8.65 6.68 -10.59
C LEU A 34 -9.15 6.77 -12.04
N GLU A 35 -8.82 7.86 -12.75
CA GLU A 35 -9.14 8.04 -14.17
C GLU A 35 -8.43 7.05 -15.09
N ASP A 36 -7.23 6.56 -14.72
CA ASP A 36 -6.61 5.40 -15.38
C ASP A 36 -7.46 4.11 -15.27
N ILE A 37 -8.52 4.11 -14.46
CA ILE A 37 -9.41 2.96 -14.22
C ILE A 37 -10.78 3.19 -14.84
N VAL A 38 -11.37 4.37 -14.60
CA VAL A 38 -12.70 4.76 -15.01
C VAL A 38 -12.75 6.27 -15.23
N GLU A 39 -13.29 6.70 -16.37
CA GLU A 39 -13.46 8.12 -16.68
C GLU A 39 -14.62 8.68 -15.86
N LEU A 40 -14.38 9.72 -15.07
CA LEU A 40 -15.38 10.34 -14.20
C LEU A 40 -16.05 11.54 -14.90
N THR A 41 -17.24 11.93 -14.43
CA THR A 41 -17.83 13.22 -14.80
C THR A 41 -17.31 14.33 -13.89
N ASP A 42 -17.39 15.58 -14.32
CA ASP A 42 -17.00 16.75 -13.52
C ASP A 42 -17.59 16.72 -12.09
N GLU A 43 -18.87 16.32 -11.94
CA GLU A 43 -19.50 16.21 -10.61
C GLU A 43 -18.90 15.09 -9.75
N GLN A 44 -18.56 13.95 -10.36
CA GLN A 44 -17.93 12.83 -9.66
C GLN A 44 -16.48 13.17 -9.26
N GLU A 45 -15.74 13.88 -10.12
CA GLU A 45 -14.39 14.39 -9.80
C GLU A 45 -14.44 15.36 -8.62
N GLN A 46 -15.36 16.33 -8.66
CA GLN A 46 -15.54 17.30 -7.57
C GLN A 46 -15.87 16.60 -6.25
N TYR A 47 -16.77 15.62 -6.27
CA TYR A 47 -17.09 14.83 -5.09
C TYR A 47 -15.86 14.07 -4.57
N PHE A 48 -15.12 13.40 -5.46
CA PHE A 48 -13.89 12.69 -5.12
C PHE A 48 -12.86 13.62 -4.46
N LEU A 49 -12.57 14.77 -5.06
CA LEU A 49 -11.60 15.73 -4.55
C LEU A 49 -12.02 16.27 -3.17
N MET A 50 -13.30 16.60 -2.98
CA MET A 50 -13.82 17.04 -1.68
C MET A 50 -13.65 15.96 -0.62
N SER A 51 -14.08 14.73 -0.90
CA SER A 51 -13.98 13.60 0.04
C SER A 51 -12.54 13.21 0.34
N PHE A 52 -11.66 13.25 -0.67
CA PHE A 52 -10.24 12.97 -0.49
C PHE A 52 -9.58 14.02 0.40
N ASN A 53 -9.82 15.31 0.16
CA ASN A 53 -9.26 16.38 0.98
C ASN A 53 -9.72 16.28 2.45
N ALA A 54 -10.99 15.94 2.69
CA ALA A 54 -11.50 15.68 4.03
C ALA A 54 -10.76 14.51 4.70
N PHE A 55 -10.59 13.39 3.99
CA PHE A 55 -9.83 12.26 4.49
C PHE A 55 -8.34 12.60 4.72
N GLN A 56 -7.73 13.38 3.84
CA GLN A 56 -6.32 13.74 3.92
C GLN A 56 -6.00 14.57 5.18
N LEU A 57 -6.91 15.46 5.58
CA LEU A 57 -6.81 16.20 6.84
C LEU A 57 -6.82 15.24 8.05
N THR A 58 -7.73 14.26 8.05
CA THR A 58 -7.76 13.21 9.08
C THR A 58 -6.49 12.37 9.04
N HIS A 59 -6.03 11.97 7.86
CA HIS A 59 -4.82 11.17 7.69
C HIS A 59 -3.58 11.88 8.23
N GLN A 60 -3.45 13.17 7.95
CA GLN A 60 -2.36 13.98 8.49
C GLN A 60 -2.42 14.07 10.02
N LYS A 61 -3.60 14.32 10.60
CA LYS A 61 -3.75 14.62 12.03
C LYS A 61 -3.77 13.38 12.92
N GLU A 62 -4.39 12.30 12.46
CA GLU A 62 -4.66 11.10 13.27
C GLU A 62 -3.75 9.92 12.89
N TYR A 63 -3.46 9.73 11.60
CA TYR A 63 -2.77 8.52 11.13
C TYR A 63 -1.25 8.66 11.01
N MET A 64 -0.75 9.79 10.49
CA MET A 64 0.69 10.03 10.40
C MET A 64 1.43 9.95 11.76
N PRO A 65 0.86 10.42 12.90
CA PRO A 65 1.50 10.22 14.21
C PRO A 65 1.69 8.76 14.60
N GLU A 66 0.78 7.85 14.21
CA GLU A 66 0.95 6.42 14.44
C GLU A 66 2.12 5.84 13.62
N TYR A 67 2.28 6.29 12.38
CA TYR A 67 3.42 5.90 11.55
C TYR A 67 4.75 6.32 12.19
N LEU A 68 4.82 7.52 12.78
CA LEU A 68 6.01 7.96 13.54
C LEU A 68 6.30 7.06 14.74
N LYS A 69 5.28 6.59 15.46
CA LYS A 69 5.48 5.66 16.60
C LYS A 69 6.12 4.35 16.13
N TRP A 70 5.62 3.76 15.05
CA TRP A 70 6.21 2.54 14.48
C TRP A 70 7.64 2.77 13.97
N LEU A 71 7.88 3.87 13.27
CA LEU A 71 9.21 4.23 12.79
C LEU A 71 10.19 4.46 13.95
N ALA A 72 9.75 5.04 15.07
CA ALA A 72 10.57 5.21 16.27
C ALA A 72 10.91 3.86 16.93
N VAL A 73 9.97 2.91 16.95
CA VAL A 73 10.24 1.53 17.38
C VAL A 73 11.28 0.88 16.47
N LEU A 74 11.12 1.01 15.15
CA LEU A 74 12.09 0.47 14.19
C LEU A 74 13.46 1.11 14.38
N LYS A 75 13.55 2.44 14.43
CA LYS A 75 14.80 3.19 14.65
C LYS A 75 15.57 2.70 15.87
N SER A 76 14.87 2.38 16.96
CA SER A 76 15.51 1.95 18.21
C SER A 76 15.84 0.46 18.26
N LYS A 77 15.07 -0.41 17.59
CA LYS A 77 15.08 -1.85 17.89
C LYS A 77 15.16 -2.77 16.67
N TRP A 78 15.12 -2.29 15.43
CA TRP A 78 15.01 -3.16 14.24
C TRP A 78 16.06 -4.28 14.17
N GLN A 79 17.27 -4.02 14.70
CA GLN A 79 18.36 -4.99 14.73
C GLN A 79 18.11 -6.19 15.66
N VAL A 80 17.24 -6.04 16.67
CA VAL A 80 17.03 -7.02 17.74
C VAL A 80 15.58 -7.50 17.87
N LEU A 81 14.64 -6.94 17.09
CA LEU A 81 13.23 -7.38 17.13
C LEU A 81 13.12 -8.88 16.82
N ASN A 82 12.49 -9.64 17.70
CA ASN A 82 12.22 -11.05 17.45
C ASN A 82 10.91 -11.25 16.67
N GLU A 83 10.64 -12.50 16.27
CA GLU A 83 9.45 -12.88 15.49
C GLU A 83 8.13 -12.46 16.16
N SER A 84 8.02 -12.63 17.48
CA SER A 84 6.82 -12.23 18.23
C SER A 84 6.62 -10.71 18.22
N GLN A 85 7.67 -9.92 18.38
CA GLN A 85 7.61 -8.46 18.35
C GLN A 85 7.27 -7.93 16.95
N LEU A 86 7.82 -8.53 15.90
CA LEU A 86 7.49 -8.19 14.51
C LEU A 86 6.05 -8.60 14.16
N THR A 87 5.57 -9.73 14.67
CA THR A 87 4.17 -10.15 14.51
C THR A 87 3.24 -9.14 15.15
N LYS A 88 3.50 -8.76 16.40
CA LYS A 88 2.70 -7.73 17.09
C LYS A 88 2.67 -6.41 16.33
N LEU A 89 3.83 -5.95 15.85
CA LEU A 89 3.91 -4.72 15.03
C LEU A 89 3.10 -4.86 13.74
N SER A 90 3.15 -6.02 13.08
CA SER A 90 2.35 -6.31 11.89
C SER A 90 0.85 -6.28 12.19
N ASP A 91 0.41 -6.80 13.33
CA ASP A 91 -1.00 -6.82 13.73
C ASP A 91 -1.50 -5.40 14.04
N GLU A 92 -0.69 -4.57 14.72
CA GLU A 92 -0.99 -3.15 14.97
C GLU A 92 -1.17 -2.38 13.66
N ILE A 93 -0.25 -2.56 12.71
CA ILE A 93 -0.33 -1.95 11.37
C ILE A 93 -1.59 -2.42 10.63
N GLN A 94 -1.92 -3.71 10.73
CA GLN A 94 -3.08 -4.29 10.07
C GLN A 94 -4.40 -3.74 10.63
N SER A 95 -4.51 -3.61 11.95
CA SER A 95 -5.66 -3.02 12.62
C SER A 95 -5.87 -1.58 12.17
N HIS A 96 -4.77 -0.81 12.15
CA HIS A 96 -4.80 0.58 11.71
C HIS A 96 -5.24 0.74 10.26
N TRP A 97 -4.78 -0.15 9.36
CA TRP A 97 -5.25 -0.16 7.98
C TRP A 97 -6.75 -0.46 7.87
N SER A 98 -7.28 -1.34 8.73
CA SER A 98 -8.71 -1.62 8.80
C SER A 98 -9.50 -0.35 9.16
N GLU A 99 -9.05 0.38 10.19
CA GLU A 99 -9.66 1.65 10.60
C GLU A 99 -9.62 2.70 9.48
N ILE A 100 -8.48 2.84 8.78
CA ILE A 100 -8.37 3.73 7.61
C ILE A 100 -9.41 3.37 6.56
N THR A 101 -9.49 2.09 6.18
CA THR A 101 -10.45 1.65 5.17
C THR A 101 -11.89 1.93 5.60
N GLN A 102 -12.23 1.68 6.87
CA GLN A 102 -13.56 1.96 7.40
C GLN A 102 -13.97 3.42 7.26
N ARG A 103 -13.04 4.37 7.42
CA ARG A 103 -13.34 5.81 7.26
C ARG A 103 -13.61 6.23 5.84
N ILE A 104 -12.98 5.58 4.87
CA ILE A 104 -13.18 5.87 3.44
C ILE A 104 -14.26 5.01 2.80
N HIS A 105 -14.94 4.15 3.57
CA HIS A 105 -16.01 3.28 3.07
C HIS A 105 -17.11 4.09 2.39
N GLU A 106 -17.75 5.01 3.13
CA GLU A 106 -18.87 5.79 2.63
C GLU A 106 -18.54 6.61 1.37
N PRO A 107 -17.49 7.47 1.36
CA PRO A 107 -17.17 8.24 0.17
C PRO A 107 -16.82 7.36 -1.04
N THR A 108 -16.20 6.19 -0.82
CA THR A 108 -15.92 5.24 -1.90
C THR A 108 -17.20 4.60 -2.43
N MET A 109 -18.18 4.30 -1.56
CA MET A 109 -19.47 3.76 -2.00
C MET A 109 -20.28 4.78 -2.79
N GLU A 110 -20.27 6.05 -2.37
CA GLU A 110 -20.95 7.12 -3.10
C GLU A 110 -20.39 7.27 -4.53
N VAL A 111 -19.06 7.30 -4.70
CA VAL A 111 -18.45 7.31 -6.04
C VAL A 111 -18.85 6.08 -6.85
N LEU A 112 -18.71 4.88 -6.28
CA LEU A 112 -18.98 3.63 -7.02
C LEU A 112 -20.44 3.46 -7.44
N LEU A 113 -21.38 3.93 -6.61
CA LEU A 113 -22.81 3.82 -6.89
C LEU A 113 -23.31 4.94 -7.80
N ALA A 114 -22.59 6.07 -7.88
CA ALA A 114 -22.84 7.15 -8.83
C ALA A 114 -22.37 6.84 -10.26
N LEU A 115 -21.58 5.78 -10.46
CA LEU A 115 -21.12 5.38 -11.79
C LEU A 115 -22.29 4.94 -12.68
N ASP A 116 -22.29 5.40 -13.92
CA ASP A 116 -23.22 4.92 -14.93
C ASP A 116 -22.85 3.50 -15.45
N VAL A 117 -23.65 2.99 -16.38
CA VAL A 117 -23.45 1.63 -16.93
C VAL A 117 -22.13 1.50 -17.69
N GLN A 118 -21.73 2.52 -18.45
CA GLN A 118 -20.48 2.52 -19.23
C GLN A 118 -19.28 2.60 -18.29
N GLN A 119 -19.31 3.48 -17.30
CA GLN A 119 -18.29 3.65 -16.28
C GLN A 119 -18.11 2.37 -15.45
N LYS A 120 -19.19 1.71 -15.04
CA LYS A 120 -19.13 0.41 -14.35
C LYS A 120 -18.44 -0.66 -15.20
N GLN A 121 -18.77 -0.72 -16.49
CA GLN A 121 -18.14 -1.68 -17.41
C GLN A 121 -16.65 -1.39 -17.58
N GLN A 122 -16.27 -0.11 -17.75
CA GLN A 122 -14.87 0.32 -17.85
C GLN A 122 -14.09 -0.04 -16.58
N LEU A 123 -14.63 0.30 -15.40
CA LEU A 123 -14.04 -0.04 -14.10
C LEU A 123 -13.75 -1.55 -14.00
N ILE A 124 -14.74 -2.39 -14.27
CA ILE A 124 -14.59 -3.84 -14.16
C ILE A 124 -13.57 -4.38 -15.17
N ASN A 125 -13.61 -3.92 -16.42
CA ASN A 125 -12.68 -4.36 -17.46
C ASN A 125 -11.24 -4.00 -17.08
N THR A 126 -10.98 -2.74 -16.70
CA THR A 126 -9.65 -2.30 -16.30
C THR A 126 -9.14 -3.07 -15.08
N LEU A 127 -10.01 -3.36 -14.10
CA LEU A 127 -9.64 -4.15 -12.92
C LEU A 127 -9.30 -5.61 -13.27
N LYS A 128 -10.06 -6.23 -14.18
CA LYS A 128 -9.79 -7.60 -14.68
C LYS A 128 -8.46 -7.65 -15.44
N GLU A 129 -8.23 -6.73 -16.38
CA GLU A 129 -6.97 -6.63 -17.13
C GLU A 129 -5.76 -6.45 -16.21
N ARG A 130 -5.86 -5.55 -15.22
CA ARG A 130 -4.80 -5.36 -14.22
C ARG A 130 -4.58 -6.61 -13.37
N ALA A 131 -5.63 -7.35 -13.02
CA ALA A 131 -5.51 -8.60 -12.27
C ALA A 131 -4.79 -9.68 -13.09
N GLU A 132 -5.15 -9.84 -14.37
CA GLU A 132 -4.50 -10.78 -15.28
C GLU A 132 -3.03 -10.44 -15.54
N SER A 133 -2.74 -9.16 -15.79
CA SER A 133 -1.36 -8.67 -15.97
C SER A 133 -0.49 -8.95 -14.74
N ARG A 134 -1.03 -8.75 -13.53
CA ARG A 134 -0.33 -9.09 -12.27
C ARG A 134 -0.12 -10.59 -12.11
N ALA A 135 -1.06 -11.42 -12.53
CA ALA A 135 -0.96 -12.88 -12.44
C ALA A 135 0.09 -13.45 -13.41
N LYS A 136 0.21 -12.88 -14.61
CA LYS A 136 1.19 -13.28 -15.65
C LYS A 136 2.63 -12.83 -15.37
N ASN A 137 2.84 -12.09 -14.29
CA ASN A 137 4.10 -11.40 -14.09
C ASN A 137 5.21 -12.33 -13.57
N SER A 138 6.02 -12.88 -14.48
CA SER A 138 7.11 -13.83 -14.22
C SER A 138 8.30 -13.23 -13.46
N ASP A 139 8.60 -11.95 -13.67
CA ASP A 139 9.87 -11.34 -13.22
C ASP A 139 9.80 -10.78 -11.80
N ARG A 140 8.86 -11.29 -10.98
CA ARG A 140 8.60 -10.79 -9.63
C ARG A 140 9.77 -10.96 -8.68
N ARG A 141 10.48 -12.09 -8.80
CA ARG A 141 11.67 -12.40 -8.01
C ARG A 141 12.76 -11.38 -8.29
N GLU A 142 13.05 -11.14 -9.57
CA GLU A 142 14.11 -10.21 -9.98
C GLU A 142 13.79 -8.78 -9.53
N ARG A 143 12.57 -8.30 -9.76
CA ARG A 143 12.17 -6.97 -9.26
C ARG A 143 12.20 -6.85 -7.73
N ALA A 144 11.99 -7.95 -7.01
CA ALA A 144 12.14 -7.93 -5.56
C ALA A 144 13.62 -7.81 -5.16
N ILE A 145 14.50 -8.53 -5.85
CA ILE A 145 15.96 -8.41 -5.69
C ILE A 145 16.40 -6.97 -5.97
N GLU A 146 15.97 -6.38 -7.10
CA GLU A 146 16.26 -4.98 -7.45
C GLU A 146 15.84 -4.01 -6.35
N ARG A 147 14.61 -4.15 -5.81
CA ARG A 147 14.14 -3.29 -4.71
C ARG A 147 14.96 -3.45 -3.44
N PHE A 148 15.36 -4.68 -3.11
CA PHE A 148 16.27 -4.91 -2.00
C PHE A 148 17.65 -4.29 -2.27
N GLU A 149 18.13 -4.29 -3.52
CA GLU A 149 19.38 -3.64 -3.92
C GLU A 149 19.31 -2.12 -3.90
N ASP A 150 18.20 -1.51 -4.32
CA ASP A 150 17.96 -0.08 -4.19
C ASP A 150 18.02 0.37 -2.72
N THR A 151 17.52 -0.50 -1.83
CA THR A 151 17.44 -0.22 -0.40
C THR A 151 18.75 -0.50 0.34
N LEU A 152 19.33 -1.68 0.13
CA LEU A 152 20.47 -2.21 0.89
C LEU A 152 21.80 -2.00 0.15
N GLY A 153 21.79 -1.63 -1.13
CA GLY A 153 22.93 -1.79 -2.02
C GLY A 153 23.12 -3.25 -2.43
N HIS A 154 24.30 -3.53 -3.02
CA HIS A 154 24.62 -4.85 -3.55
C HIS A 154 24.31 -5.98 -2.55
N LEU A 155 23.57 -6.99 -3.04
CA LEU A 155 23.22 -8.18 -2.26
C LEU A 155 24.24 -9.29 -2.49
N SER A 156 24.70 -9.90 -1.39
CA SER A 156 25.51 -11.12 -1.44
C SER A 156 24.73 -12.30 -2.01
N SER A 157 25.43 -13.34 -2.48
CA SER A 157 24.81 -14.58 -2.96
C SER A 157 23.91 -15.23 -1.90
N LYS A 158 24.29 -15.15 -0.62
CA LYS A 158 23.47 -15.64 0.50
C LYS A 158 22.15 -14.86 0.62
N GLN A 159 22.20 -13.53 0.52
CA GLN A 159 21.00 -12.67 0.57
C GLN A 159 20.06 -12.94 -0.60
N ARG A 160 20.61 -13.06 -1.82
CA ARG A 160 19.83 -13.43 -3.02
C ARG A 160 19.18 -14.80 -2.86
N GLY A 161 19.90 -15.77 -2.28
CA GLY A 161 19.35 -17.11 -1.97
C GLY A 161 18.17 -17.05 -1.00
N ILE A 162 18.29 -16.30 0.11
CA ILE A 162 17.20 -16.11 1.09
C ILE A 162 15.94 -15.50 0.42
N ILE A 163 16.12 -14.51 -0.46
CA ILE A 163 15.00 -13.90 -1.19
C ILE A 163 14.39 -14.92 -2.16
N ALA A 164 15.21 -15.65 -2.92
CA ALA A 164 14.73 -16.64 -3.88
C ALA A 164 13.88 -17.73 -3.20
N GLU A 165 14.37 -18.28 -2.09
CA GLU A 165 13.67 -19.30 -1.29
C GLU A 165 12.30 -18.80 -0.83
N TYR A 166 12.22 -17.56 -0.32
CA TYR A 166 10.93 -16.96 0.05
C TYR A 166 9.92 -16.91 -1.11
N PHE A 167 10.37 -16.58 -2.32
CA PHE A 167 9.49 -16.53 -3.48
C PHE A 167 9.01 -17.93 -3.88
N ASP A 168 9.88 -18.93 -3.87
CA ASP A 168 9.51 -20.32 -4.16
C ASP A 168 8.50 -20.85 -3.13
N ASP A 169 8.76 -20.60 -1.84
CA ASP A 169 7.89 -21.00 -0.73
C ASP A 169 6.52 -20.33 -0.73
N THR A 170 6.35 -19.23 -1.45
CA THR A 170 5.11 -18.45 -1.48
C THR A 170 4.38 -18.51 -2.82
N GLU A 171 4.83 -19.33 -3.79
CA GLU A 171 4.13 -19.51 -5.07
C GLU A 171 2.68 -19.97 -4.90
N TYR A 172 2.43 -20.97 -4.05
CA TYR A 172 1.07 -21.43 -3.77
C TYR A 172 0.16 -20.32 -3.23
N ASN A 173 0.66 -19.50 -2.30
CA ASN A 173 -0.10 -18.37 -1.75
C ASN A 173 -0.49 -17.35 -2.83
N ARG A 174 0.36 -17.21 -3.87
CA ARG A 174 0.11 -16.30 -4.99
C ARG A 174 -1.02 -16.81 -5.88
N GLU A 175 -1.04 -18.11 -6.18
CA GLU A 175 -2.13 -18.72 -6.94
C GLU A 175 -3.46 -18.58 -6.22
N VAL A 176 -3.49 -18.87 -4.92
CA VAL A 176 -4.68 -18.67 -4.08
C VAL A 176 -5.15 -17.21 -4.12
N TRP A 177 -4.23 -16.25 -4.07
CA TRP A 177 -4.59 -14.83 -4.12
C TRP A 177 -5.08 -14.36 -5.49
N SER A 178 -4.54 -14.95 -6.57
CA SER A 178 -5.03 -14.73 -7.94
C SER A 178 -6.49 -15.20 -8.07
N LEU A 179 -6.78 -16.43 -7.62
CA LEU A 179 -8.14 -16.99 -7.64
C LEU A 179 -9.11 -16.20 -6.77
N HIS A 180 -8.68 -15.81 -5.56
CA HIS A 180 -9.46 -14.94 -4.68
C HIS A 180 -9.77 -13.60 -5.34
N THR A 181 -8.78 -12.98 -6.00
CA THR A 181 -8.96 -11.73 -6.73
C THR A 181 -9.99 -11.87 -7.86
N GLN A 182 -9.91 -12.93 -8.65
CA GLN A 182 -10.88 -13.20 -9.72
C GLN A 182 -12.30 -13.39 -9.17
N SER A 183 -12.46 -14.18 -8.09
CA SER A 183 -13.75 -14.37 -7.43
C SER A 183 -14.32 -13.06 -6.88
N ARG A 184 -13.47 -12.24 -6.25
CA ARG A 184 -13.83 -10.91 -5.73
C ARG A 184 -14.29 -9.97 -6.84
N LEU A 185 -13.60 -9.93 -7.98
CA LEU A 185 -14.00 -9.10 -9.13
C LEU A 185 -15.32 -9.55 -9.74
N LYS A 186 -15.58 -10.86 -9.83
CA LYS A 186 -16.89 -11.37 -10.27
C LYS A 186 -18.02 -10.92 -9.35
N ARG A 187 -17.81 -10.99 -8.03
CA ARG A 187 -18.78 -10.52 -7.03
C ARG A 187 -19.00 -9.00 -7.09
N LEU A 188 -17.92 -8.23 -7.30
CA LEU A 188 -17.99 -6.78 -7.52
C LEU A 188 -18.88 -6.45 -8.72
N GLU A 189 -18.60 -7.09 -9.86
CA GLU A 189 -19.37 -6.93 -11.10
C GLU A 189 -20.85 -7.29 -10.91
N SER A 190 -21.15 -8.41 -10.24
CA SER A 190 -22.53 -8.82 -9.98
C SER A 190 -23.30 -7.80 -9.15
N LEU A 191 -22.67 -7.21 -8.12
CA LEU A 191 -23.33 -6.20 -7.27
C LEU A 191 -23.51 -4.86 -7.99
N LEU A 192 -22.52 -4.42 -8.77
CA LEU A 192 -22.61 -3.15 -9.50
C LEU A 192 -23.65 -3.16 -10.62
N ASN A 193 -23.94 -4.34 -11.17
CA ASN A 193 -24.89 -4.56 -12.27
C ASN A 193 -26.32 -4.88 -11.79
N LEU A 194 -26.61 -4.80 -10.49
CA LEU A 194 -27.98 -4.91 -10.01
C LEU A 194 -28.83 -3.72 -10.50
N ASN A 195 -29.99 -4.03 -11.08
CA ASN A 195 -30.94 -3.02 -11.56
C ASN A 195 -31.84 -2.45 -10.44
N THR A 196 -31.58 -2.84 -9.19
CA THR A 196 -32.31 -2.40 -8.01
C THR A 196 -31.36 -1.69 -7.04
N PRO A 197 -31.85 -0.72 -6.25
CA PRO A 197 -31.05 -0.15 -5.17
C PRO A 197 -30.50 -1.24 -4.25
N LEU A 198 -29.21 -1.16 -3.92
CA LEU A 198 -28.58 -2.11 -3.00
C LEU A 198 -29.19 -1.99 -1.60
N THR A 199 -29.54 -3.13 -1.01
CA THR A 199 -29.89 -3.25 0.40
C THR A 199 -28.71 -2.85 1.29
N PRO A 200 -28.95 -2.51 2.58
CA PRO A 200 -27.87 -2.22 3.52
C PRO A 200 -26.81 -3.35 3.61
N ALA A 201 -27.26 -4.61 3.57
CA ALA A 201 -26.36 -5.76 3.59
C ALA A 201 -25.50 -5.86 2.31
N GLU A 202 -26.07 -5.58 1.14
CA GLU A 202 -25.33 -5.56 -0.12
C GLU A 202 -24.34 -4.40 -0.19
N ARG A 203 -24.71 -3.20 0.30
CA ARG A 203 -23.77 -2.07 0.43
C ARG A 203 -22.58 -2.43 1.33
N GLN A 204 -22.84 -3.09 2.46
CA GLN A 204 -21.78 -3.56 3.34
C GLN A 204 -20.92 -4.66 2.68
N SER A 205 -21.51 -5.54 1.87
CA SER A 205 -20.80 -6.55 1.08
C SER A 205 -19.92 -5.89 0.01
N LEU A 206 -20.44 -4.89 -0.69
CA LEU A 206 -19.72 -4.11 -1.70
C LEU A 206 -18.50 -3.41 -1.10
N ALA A 207 -18.66 -2.72 0.04
CA ALA A 207 -17.55 -2.10 0.74
C ALA A 207 -16.45 -3.13 1.08
N ARG A 208 -16.83 -4.27 1.68
CA ARG A 208 -15.88 -5.34 2.01
C ARG A 208 -15.13 -5.87 0.78
N ILE A 209 -15.83 -6.02 -0.36
CA ILE A 209 -15.25 -6.45 -1.63
C ILE A 209 -14.24 -5.43 -2.15
N VAL A 210 -14.57 -4.14 -2.11
CA VAL A 210 -13.71 -3.06 -2.63
C VAL A 210 -12.41 -2.97 -1.84
N PHE A 211 -12.50 -2.93 -0.51
CA PHE A 211 -11.33 -2.82 0.38
C PHE A 211 -10.61 -4.14 0.63
N ASN A 212 -11.12 -5.25 0.09
CA ASN A 212 -10.58 -6.60 0.30
C ASN A 212 -10.40 -6.93 1.79
N SER A 213 -11.41 -6.58 2.60
CA SER A 213 -11.40 -6.90 4.03
C SER A 213 -11.33 -8.43 4.20
N MET A 214 -10.54 -8.85 5.19
CA MET A 214 -10.41 -10.27 5.56
C MET A 214 -11.32 -10.68 6.70
N ASP A 215 -12.04 -9.73 7.30
CA ASP A 215 -12.81 -9.95 8.53
C ASP A 215 -13.82 -11.09 8.35
N ASP A 216 -14.42 -11.18 7.15
CA ASP A 216 -15.37 -12.23 6.77
C ASP A 216 -14.87 -13.16 5.67
N ALA A 217 -13.56 -13.12 5.35
CA ALA A 217 -12.99 -14.06 4.41
C ALA A 217 -13.09 -15.49 4.97
N PRO A 218 -13.27 -16.52 4.13
CA PRO A 218 -13.21 -17.91 4.57
C PRO A 218 -11.98 -18.20 5.43
N ILE A 219 -12.13 -18.97 6.51
CA ILE A 219 -11.07 -19.28 7.49
C ILE A 219 -9.78 -19.77 6.80
N HIS A 220 -9.90 -20.54 5.71
CA HIS A 220 -8.73 -21.01 4.97
C HIS A 220 -7.90 -19.85 4.35
N LEU A 221 -8.54 -18.79 3.84
CA LEU A 221 -7.85 -17.61 3.30
C LEU A 221 -7.21 -16.78 4.42
N GLN A 222 -7.91 -16.61 5.55
CA GLN A 222 -7.34 -15.94 6.72
C GLN A 222 -6.06 -16.66 7.18
N ARG A 223 -6.11 -18.00 7.29
CA ARG A 223 -4.93 -18.82 7.63
C ARG A 223 -3.79 -18.65 6.64
N ILE A 224 -4.07 -18.67 5.34
CA ILE A 224 -3.06 -18.48 4.29
C ILE A 224 -2.41 -17.10 4.40
N ARG A 225 -3.21 -16.05 4.64
CA ARG A 225 -2.70 -14.70 4.88
C ARG A 225 -1.79 -14.65 6.11
N SER A 226 -2.21 -15.21 7.23
CA SER A 226 -1.38 -15.26 8.45
C SER A 226 -0.07 -16.02 8.22
N GLN A 227 -0.12 -17.17 7.54
CA GLN A 227 1.09 -17.91 7.17
C GLN A 227 2.02 -17.11 6.26
N TRP A 228 1.46 -16.34 5.33
CA TRP A 228 2.23 -15.50 4.43
C TRP A 228 2.94 -14.35 5.17
N VAL A 229 2.25 -13.69 6.11
CA VAL A 229 2.84 -12.67 6.99
C VAL A 229 4.00 -13.26 7.81
N GLN A 230 3.82 -14.46 8.38
CA GLN A 230 4.89 -15.14 9.12
C GLN A 230 6.11 -15.46 8.24
N LYS A 231 5.89 -15.89 6.99
CA LYS A 231 6.99 -16.08 6.02
C LYS A 231 7.70 -14.76 5.69
N GLN A 232 6.98 -13.64 5.61
CA GLN A 232 7.59 -12.32 5.41
C GLN A 232 8.43 -11.89 6.61
N ILE A 233 7.94 -12.08 7.84
CA ILE A 233 8.69 -11.78 9.06
C ILE A 233 9.99 -12.59 9.10
N LYS A 234 9.93 -13.88 8.77
CA LYS A 234 11.12 -14.75 8.69
C LYS A 234 12.11 -14.28 7.61
N LEU A 235 11.62 -13.89 6.43
CA LEU A 235 12.46 -13.28 5.40
C LEU A 235 13.23 -12.07 5.94
N LEU A 236 12.53 -11.15 6.64
CA LEU A 236 13.15 -9.95 7.18
C LEU A 236 14.20 -10.27 8.27
N ILE A 237 13.92 -11.22 9.16
CA ILE A 237 14.87 -11.68 10.19
C ILE A 237 16.11 -12.31 9.54
N ASN A 238 15.91 -13.25 8.62
CA ASN A 238 17.00 -13.95 7.94
C ASN A 238 17.89 -12.97 7.15
N LEU A 239 17.28 -12.01 6.44
CA LEU A 239 18.03 -10.97 5.74
C LEU A 239 18.82 -10.09 6.72
N ARG A 240 18.19 -9.63 7.81
CA ARG A 240 18.82 -8.80 8.83
C ARG A 240 20.10 -9.44 9.38
N GLU A 241 20.08 -10.74 9.64
CA GLU A 241 21.22 -11.49 10.19
C GLU A 241 22.41 -11.56 9.23
N THR A 242 22.19 -11.33 7.93
CA THR A 242 23.24 -11.33 6.91
C THR A 242 23.75 -9.94 6.53
N LEU A 243 23.18 -8.87 7.10
CA LEU A 243 23.53 -7.51 6.70
C LEU A 243 24.95 -7.14 7.11
N SER A 244 25.73 -6.66 6.14
CA SER A 244 27.01 -6.02 6.41
C SER A 244 26.84 -4.71 7.21
N PRO A 245 27.91 -4.22 7.88
CA PRO A 245 27.85 -2.92 8.56
C PRO A 245 27.41 -1.76 7.66
N ALA A 246 27.77 -1.79 6.37
CA ALA A 246 27.34 -0.79 5.39
C ALA A 246 25.84 -0.89 5.09
N GLN A 247 25.31 -2.10 4.91
CA GLN A 247 23.87 -2.33 4.71
C GLN A 247 23.06 -1.92 5.95
N LYS A 248 23.55 -2.21 7.16
CA LYS A 248 22.89 -1.76 8.41
C LYS A 248 22.76 -0.24 8.47
N ARG A 249 23.82 0.50 8.14
CA ARG A 249 23.78 1.97 8.06
C ARG A 249 22.78 2.49 7.02
N LYS A 250 22.60 1.79 5.90
CA LYS A 250 21.59 2.14 4.90
C LYS A 250 20.17 1.96 5.45
N VAL A 251 19.91 0.88 6.17
CA VAL A 251 18.62 0.67 6.87
C VAL A 251 18.38 1.79 7.89
N ASP A 252 19.38 2.12 8.71
CA ASP A 252 19.27 3.23 9.67
C ASP A 252 18.97 4.56 8.96
N SER A 253 19.68 4.86 7.87
CA SER A 253 19.46 6.08 7.07
C SER A 253 18.07 6.11 6.43
N LEU A 254 17.54 4.97 5.99
CA LEU A 254 16.22 4.87 5.41
C LEU A 254 15.14 5.15 6.46
N ILE A 255 15.25 4.54 7.65
CA ILE A 255 14.31 4.78 8.75
C ILE A 255 14.33 6.26 9.16
N HIS A 256 15.51 6.87 9.26
CA HIS A 256 15.63 8.30 9.54
C HIS A 256 14.97 9.16 8.48
N LYS A 257 15.24 8.88 7.19
CA LYS A 257 14.61 9.59 6.07
C LYS A 257 13.08 9.53 6.16
N TRP A 258 12.50 8.36 6.46
CA TRP A 258 11.05 8.23 6.61
C TRP A 258 10.49 8.97 7.82
N ILE A 259 11.22 8.99 8.95
CA ILE A 259 10.83 9.80 10.12
C ILE A 259 10.77 11.28 9.73
N ASP A 260 11.81 11.78 9.06
CA ASP A 260 11.89 13.18 8.65
C ASP A 260 10.76 13.54 7.67
N ILE A 261 10.49 12.67 6.69
CA ILE A 261 9.37 12.86 5.75
C ILE A 261 8.04 12.91 6.49
N VAL A 262 7.74 11.92 7.35
CA VAL A 262 6.43 11.88 8.03
C VAL A 262 6.27 13.07 8.98
N ASP A 263 7.32 13.48 9.68
CA ASP A 263 7.32 14.66 10.55
C ASP A 263 7.09 15.96 9.75
N GLU A 264 7.68 16.09 8.57
CA GLU A 264 7.41 17.19 7.63
C GLU A 264 5.94 17.17 7.16
N LEU A 265 5.42 16.00 6.78
CA LEU A 265 4.04 15.86 6.32
C LEU A 265 3.02 16.18 7.41
N ILE A 266 3.29 15.87 8.68
CA ILE A 266 2.42 16.26 9.81
C ILE A 266 2.33 17.78 9.96
N LYS A 267 3.42 18.49 9.66
CA LYS A 267 3.53 19.96 9.80
C LYS A 267 3.10 20.71 8.55
N ALA A 268 2.94 20.02 7.43
CA ALA A 268 2.53 20.61 6.15
C ALA A 268 1.19 21.33 6.29
N LYS A 269 1.07 22.50 5.68
CA LYS A 269 -0.22 23.20 5.58
C LYS A 269 -0.99 22.64 4.37
N LEU A 270 -2.08 21.92 4.65
CA LEU A 270 -3.05 21.50 3.64
C LEU A 270 -4.04 22.62 3.35
#